data_AF-A0A117SUI2-F1
#
_entry.id   AF-A0A117SUI2-F1
#
_cell.length_a   1.000
_cell.length_b   1.000
_cell.length_c   1.000
_cell.angle_alpha   90.00
_cell.angle_beta   90.00
_cell.angle_gamma   90.00
#
_symmetry.space_group_name_H-M   'P 1'
#
loop_
_entity.id
_entity.type
_entity.pdbx_description
1 polymer ?
#
loop_
_entity_poly.entity_id
_entity_poly.type
_entity_poly.pdbx_seq_one_letter_code
_entity_poly.pdbx_strand_id
1 'polypeptide(L)'
;MSYLENELSEDLSRVTPENAVQICMKILDSSSRLLGLGIQVRDPQSAWAVMSKIIELSNEFVLARFLAEVLELSNMINVNPLIRDMVVRDFLVCAEKTRMMVIEMARSGKSWIEIARELEGMVNKERYEK
;
A
#
# COMPACT_ATOMS: atom_id res chain seq x y z
N MET A 1 10.29 6.94 -16.36
CA MET A 1 9.15 6.55 -15.51
C MET A 1 7.96 6.26 -16.39
N SER A 2 7.38 5.08 -16.25
CA SER A 2 6.12 4.70 -16.92
C SER A 2 4.93 5.51 -16.34
N TYR A 3 3.84 5.68 -17.09
CA TYR A 3 2.63 6.38 -16.62
C TYR A 3 2.13 5.87 -15.25
N LEU A 4 2.22 4.56 -15.03
CA LEU A 4 1.80 3.89 -13.78
C LEU A 4 2.61 4.34 -12.56
N GLU A 5 3.91 4.59 -12.72
CA GLU A 5 4.77 5.07 -11.63
C GLU A 5 4.46 6.51 -11.25
N ASN A 6 4.09 7.34 -12.24
CA ASN A 6 3.72 8.73 -11.99
C ASN A 6 2.42 8.84 -11.20
N GLU A 7 1.45 7.94 -11.41
CA GLU A 7 0.15 7.98 -10.73
C GLU A 7 0.23 7.66 -9.23
N LEU A 8 1.27 6.94 -8.80
CA LEU A 8 1.56 6.63 -7.40
C LEU A 8 2.77 7.41 -6.83
N SER A 9 3.30 8.38 -7.57
CA SER A 9 4.59 9.06 -7.29
C SER A 9 4.60 10.01 -6.09
N GLU A 10 3.61 9.97 -5.18
CA GLU A 10 3.52 10.91 -4.07
C GLU A 10 4.83 10.88 -3.23
N ASP A 11 5.40 12.06 -2.99
CA ASP A 11 6.71 12.22 -2.37
C ASP A 11 6.66 11.81 -0.89
N LEU A 12 7.11 10.58 -0.62
CA LEU A 12 7.12 10.01 0.72
C LEU A 12 8.19 10.62 1.63
N SER A 13 9.15 11.39 1.10
CA SER A 13 10.20 12.03 1.92
C SER A 13 9.65 13.15 2.82
N ARG A 14 8.42 13.60 2.55
CA ARG A 14 7.76 14.72 3.26
C ARG A 14 6.61 14.28 4.17
N VAL A 15 6.49 12.98 4.43
CA VAL A 15 5.43 12.49 5.32
C VAL A 15 5.70 12.96 6.75
N THR A 16 4.70 13.57 7.34
CA THR A 16 4.64 13.94 8.75
C THR A 16 3.39 13.32 9.37
N PRO A 17 3.32 13.23 10.71
CA PRO A 17 2.11 12.77 11.38
C PRO A 17 0.84 13.53 10.98
N GLU A 18 0.97 14.82 10.68
CA GLU A 18 -0.13 15.71 10.33
C GLU A 18 -0.68 15.47 8.92
N ASN A 19 0.11 14.89 8.00
CA ASN A 19 -0.29 14.67 6.61
C ASN A 19 -0.37 13.18 6.20
N ALA A 20 0.06 12.25 7.05
CA ALA A 20 0.13 10.82 6.74
C ALA A 20 -1.23 10.24 6.31
N VAL A 21 -2.32 10.61 6.98
CA VAL A 21 -3.68 10.17 6.61
C VAL A 21 -4.04 10.61 5.19
N GLN A 22 -3.79 11.88 4.87
CA GLN A 22 -4.09 12.43 3.54
C GLN A 22 -3.27 11.71 2.45
N ILE A 23 -1.99 11.46 2.72
CA ILE A 23 -1.10 10.75 1.80
C ILE A 23 -1.55 9.30 1.61
N CYS A 24 -1.93 8.62 2.70
CA CYS A 24 -2.50 7.27 2.65
C CYS A 24 -3.75 7.22 1.77
N MET A 25 -4.68 8.15 1.97
CA MET A 25 -5.91 8.25 1.16
C MET A 25 -5.61 8.43 -0.32
N LYS A 26 -4.67 9.31 -0.67
CA LYS A 26 -4.26 9.51 -2.07
C LYS A 26 -3.66 8.25 -2.70
N ILE A 27 -2.79 7.54 -1.97
CA ILE A 27 -2.18 6.29 -2.45
C ILE A 27 -3.27 5.24 -2.73
N LEU A 28 -4.25 5.11 -1.83
CA LEU A 28 -5.36 4.18 -2.02
C LEU A 28 -6.28 4.60 -3.17
N ASP A 29 -6.54 5.90 -3.34
CA ASP A 29 -7.33 6.41 -4.47
C ASP A 29 -6.65 6.10 -5.81
N SER A 30 -5.35 6.36 -5.93
CA SER A 30 -4.55 5.98 -7.10
C SER A 30 -4.53 4.46 -7.31
N SER A 31 -4.42 3.68 -6.23
CA SER A 31 -4.42 2.23 -6.31
C SER A 31 -5.75 1.68 -6.82
N SER A 32 -6.87 2.27 -6.38
CA SER A 32 -8.20 1.94 -6.87
C SER A 32 -8.35 2.18 -8.38
N ARG A 33 -7.83 3.30 -8.88
CA ARG A 33 -7.82 3.61 -10.32
C ARG A 33 -6.98 2.62 -11.10
N LEU A 34 -5.74 2.39 -10.67
CA LEU A 34 -4.79 1.50 -11.35
C LEU A 34 -5.27 0.05 -11.43
N LEU A 35 -5.96 -0.43 -10.39
CA LEU A 35 -6.53 -1.77 -10.34
C LEU A 35 -7.96 -1.85 -10.90
N GLY A 36 -8.54 -0.73 -11.36
CA GLY A 36 -9.89 -0.71 -11.91
C GLY A 36 -11.00 -1.08 -10.92
N LEU A 37 -10.82 -0.79 -9.62
CA LEU A 37 -11.75 -1.23 -8.57
C LEU A 37 -13.07 -0.43 -8.53
N GLY A 38 -13.13 0.73 -9.19
CA GLY A 38 -14.34 1.56 -9.24
C GLY A 38 -14.72 2.24 -7.91
N ILE A 39 -13.78 2.31 -6.95
CA ILE A 39 -14.00 2.94 -5.65
C ILE A 39 -13.24 4.28 -5.61
N GLN A 40 -13.91 5.36 -5.22
CA GLN A 40 -13.23 6.63 -4.97
C GLN A 40 -12.98 6.82 -3.48
N VAL A 41 -11.74 7.13 -3.09
CA VAL A 41 -11.38 7.28 -1.68
C VAL A 41 -11.62 8.73 -1.24
N ARG A 42 -12.63 8.93 -0.40
CA ARG A 42 -13.04 10.25 0.12
C ARG A 42 -13.02 10.33 1.64
N ASP A 43 -13.03 9.18 2.30
CA ASP A 43 -13.17 9.04 3.74
C ASP A 43 -12.54 7.71 4.21
N PRO A 44 -12.44 7.47 5.53
CA PRO A 44 -11.88 6.24 6.05
C PRO A 44 -12.62 4.97 5.59
N GLN A 45 -13.94 5.02 5.39
CA GLN A 45 -14.74 3.86 5.00
C GLN A 45 -14.42 3.41 3.57
N SER A 46 -14.33 4.36 2.64
CA SER A 46 -13.91 4.12 1.26
C SER A 46 -12.44 3.70 1.16
N ALA A 47 -11.57 4.22 2.03
CA ALA A 47 -10.18 3.75 2.15
C ALA A 47 -10.12 2.26 2.57
N TRP A 48 -10.93 1.87 3.55
CA TRP A 48 -11.05 0.46 3.96
C TRP A 48 -11.57 -0.43 2.84
N ALA A 49 -12.55 0.02 2.06
CA ALA A 49 -13.08 -0.75 0.94
C ALA A 49 -12.00 -1.05 -0.13
N VAL A 50 -11.15 -0.08 -0.46
CA VAL A 50 -10.01 -0.29 -1.36
C VAL A 50 -8.98 -1.23 -0.72
N MET A 51 -8.63 -1.01 0.54
CA MET A 51 -7.66 -1.83 1.24
C MET A 51 -8.09 -3.30 1.31
N SER A 52 -9.38 -3.58 1.57
CA SER A 52 -9.93 -4.93 1.54
C SER A 52 -9.70 -5.61 0.18
N LYS A 53 -9.90 -4.90 -0.93
CA LYS A 53 -9.64 -5.43 -2.28
C LYS A 53 -8.15 -5.70 -2.51
N ILE A 54 -7.27 -4.81 -2.06
CA ILE A 54 -5.81 -5.02 -2.14
C ILE A 54 -5.42 -6.27 -1.34
N ILE A 55 -5.96 -6.45 -0.14
CA ILE A 55 -5.70 -7.64 0.69
C ILE A 55 -6.23 -8.91 0.02
N GLU A 56 -7.43 -8.90 -0.56
CA GLU A 56 -7.97 -10.04 -1.32
C GLU A 56 -7.03 -10.46 -2.48
N LEU A 57 -6.43 -9.49 -3.17
CA LEU A 57 -5.54 -9.72 -4.31
C LEU A 57 -4.10 -10.08 -3.91
N SER A 58 -3.69 -9.80 -2.66
CA SER A 58 -2.30 -9.95 -2.23
C SER A 58 -2.08 -10.92 -1.09
N ASN A 59 -3.12 -11.25 -0.32
CA ASN A 59 -3.04 -11.99 0.94
C ASN A 59 -2.16 -11.30 2.01
N GLU A 60 -1.97 -9.99 1.90
CA GLU A 60 -1.11 -9.19 2.80
C GLU A 60 -1.91 -8.53 3.92
N PHE A 61 -2.36 -9.34 4.89
CA PHE A 61 -3.21 -8.87 6.00
C PHE A 61 -2.57 -7.79 6.87
N VAL A 62 -1.24 -7.69 6.88
CA VAL A 62 -0.50 -6.66 7.65
C VAL A 62 -0.89 -5.25 7.20
N LEU A 63 -1.30 -5.06 5.93
CA LEU A 63 -1.74 -3.77 5.41
C LEU A 63 -2.96 -3.22 6.14
N ALA A 64 -3.86 -4.09 6.63
CA ALA A 64 -5.01 -3.66 7.42
C ALA A 64 -4.57 -2.99 8.73
N ARG A 65 -3.55 -3.55 9.40
CA ARG A 65 -3.04 -2.99 10.65
C ARG A 65 -2.47 -1.59 10.43
N PHE A 66 -1.69 -1.42 9.36
CA PHE A 66 -1.10 -0.12 9.04
C PHE A 66 -2.14 0.93 8.66
N LEU A 67 -3.21 0.56 7.95
CA LEU A 67 -4.30 1.49 7.69
C LEU A 67 -4.98 1.93 8.99
N ALA A 68 -5.25 1.01 9.92
CA ALA A 68 -5.81 1.34 11.22
C ALA A 68 -4.91 2.29 12.01
N GLU A 69 -3.62 1.99 12.10
CA GLU A 69 -2.63 2.82 12.81
C GLU A 69 -2.57 4.25 12.25
N VAL A 70 -2.55 4.39 10.92
CA VAL A 70 -2.50 5.69 10.25
C VAL A 70 -3.76 6.50 10.50
N LEU A 71 -4.93 5.89 10.39
CA LEU A 71 -6.21 6.57 10.60
C LEU A 71 -6.37 7.09 12.03
N GLU A 72 -5.71 6.46 13.00
CA GLU A 72 -5.72 6.86 14.40
C GLU A 72 -4.65 7.91 14.76
N LEU A 73 -3.76 8.30 13.84
CA LEU A 73 -2.68 9.27 14.12
C LEU A 73 -3.19 10.60 14.69
N SER A 74 -4.34 11.08 14.20
CA SER A 74 -4.97 12.33 14.68
C SER A 74 -5.51 12.22 16.10
N ASN A 75 -5.76 11.01 16.60
CA ASN A 75 -6.20 10.74 17.97
C ASN A 75 -5.01 10.53 18.93
N MET A 76 -3.79 10.43 18.41
CA MET A 76 -2.56 10.22 19.20
C MET A 76 -1.94 11.53 19.75
N ILE A 77 -2.71 12.61 19.91
CA ILE A 77 -2.20 13.95 20.28
C ILE A 77 -1.41 13.95 21.60
N ASN A 78 -1.82 13.12 22.57
CA ASN A 78 -1.18 13.03 23.89
C ASN A 78 -0.18 11.87 24.00
N VAL A 79 0.09 11.17 22.90
CA VAL A 79 1.04 10.05 22.87
C VAL A 79 2.46 10.61 22.72
N ASN A 80 3.45 9.88 23.27
CA ASN A 80 4.85 10.24 23.14
C ASN A 80 5.23 10.50 21.66
N PRO A 81 5.89 11.63 21.34
CA PRO A 81 6.27 11.96 19.96
C PRO A 81 7.06 10.86 19.25
N LEU A 82 7.91 10.10 19.96
CA LEU A 82 8.67 8.99 19.40
C LEU A 82 7.76 7.87 18.87
N ILE A 83 6.63 7.62 19.54
CA ILE A 83 5.65 6.62 19.11
C ILE A 83 4.92 7.11 17.87
N ARG A 84 4.55 8.40 17.83
CA ARG A 84 3.93 9.03 16.66
C ARG A 84 4.85 8.95 15.43
N ASP A 85 6.14 9.24 15.62
CA ASP A 85 7.15 9.13 14.56
C ASP A 85 7.40 7.69 14.12
N MET A 86 7.31 6.72 15.05
CA MET A 86 7.38 5.29 14.74
C MET A 86 6.23 4.87 13.83
N VAL A 87 4.99 5.25 14.15
CA VAL A 87 3.81 4.96 13.33
C VAL A 87 3.95 5.56 11.92
N VAL A 88 4.48 6.77 11.79
CA VAL A 88 4.76 7.37 10.48
C VAL A 88 5.81 6.57 9.69
N ARG A 89 6.88 6.11 10.33
CA ARG A 89 7.89 5.27 9.66
C ARG A 89 7.31 3.93 9.22
N ASP A 90 6.48 3.30 10.04
CA ASP A 90 5.80 2.05 9.70
C ASP A 90 4.83 2.24 8.53
N PHE A 91 4.10 3.37 8.52
CA PHE A 91 3.29 3.78 7.38
C PHE A 91 4.10 3.92 6.09
N LEU A 92 5.27 4.57 6.14
CA LEU A 92 6.12 4.76 4.96
C LEU A 92 6.50 3.43 4.30
N VAL A 93 6.89 2.44 5.10
CA VAL A 93 7.23 1.09 4.62
C VAL A 93 6.01 0.43 3.98
N CYS A 94 4.85 0.53 4.62
CA CYS A 94 3.60 -0.03 4.11
C CYS A 94 3.13 0.65 2.82
N ALA A 95 3.24 1.98 2.75
CA ALA A 95 2.89 2.78 1.59
C ALA A 95 3.71 2.35 0.38
N GLU A 96 5.04 2.22 0.54
CA GLU A 96 5.92 1.79 -0.54
C GLU A 96 5.65 0.34 -0.96
N LYS A 97 5.44 -0.57 0.00
CA LYS A 97 5.04 -1.95 -0.29
C LYS A 97 3.74 -1.98 -1.12
N THR A 98 2.74 -1.21 -0.72
CA THR A 98 1.45 -1.12 -1.41
C THR A 98 1.63 -0.63 -2.84
N ARG A 99 2.42 0.44 -3.05
CA ARG A 99 2.71 0.97 -4.39
C ARG A 99 3.35 -0.07 -5.29
N MET A 100 4.41 -0.72 -4.81
CA MET A 100 5.14 -1.71 -5.60
C MET A 100 4.23 -2.88 -6.02
N MET A 101 3.44 -3.41 -5.09
CA MET A 101 2.49 -4.49 -5.39
C MET A 101 1.41 -4.04 -6.38
N VAL A 102 0.83 -2.86 -6.17
CA VAL A 102 -0.24 -2.32 -7.04
C VAL A 102 0.28 -2.06 -8.45
N ILE A 103 1.47 -1.47 -8.59
CA ILE A 103 2.10 -1.23 -9.89
C ILE A 103 2.33 -2.56 -10.61
N GLU A 104 2.85 -3.57 -9.91
CA GLU A 104 3.13 -4.86 -10.52
C GLU A 104 1.85 -5.62 -10.92
N MET A 105 0.82 -5.58 -10.07
CA MET A 105 -0.50 -6.12 -10.40
C MET A 105 -1.10 -5.41 -11.62
N ALA A 106 -1.04 -4.08 -11.67
CA ALA A 106 -1.54 -3.30 -12.80
C ALA A 106 -0.76 -3.57 -14.10
N ARG A 107 0.56 -3.76 -14.02
CA ARG A 107 1.42 -4.07 -15.17
C ARG A 107 1.17 -5.47 -15.74
N SER A 108 1.08 -6.46 -14.86
CA SER A 108 0.95 -7.86 -15.24
C SER A 108 -0.50 -8.26 -15.56
N GLY A 109 -1.48 -7.49 -15.07
CA GLY A 109 -2.90 -7.86 -15.11
C GLY A 109 -3.23 -9.05 -14.19
N LYS A 110 -2.34 -9.40 -13.26
CA LYS A 110 -2.47 -10.53 -12.33
C LYS A 110 -2.59 -10.03 -10.90
N SER A 111 -3.16 -10.86 -10.03
CA SER A 111 -3.09 -10.65 -8.59
C SER A 111 -1.65 -10.82 -8.07
N TRP A 112 -1.33 -10.19 -6.95
CA TRP A 112 -0.01 -10.35 -6.33
C TRP A 112 0.24 -11.80 -5.88
N ILE A 113 -0.81 -12.53 -5.51
CA ILE A 113 -0.74 -13.98 -5.21
C ILE A 113 -0.24 -14.78 -6.41
N GLU A 114 -0.73 -14.47 -7.62
CA GLU A 114 -0.28 -15.14 -8.85
C GLU A 114 1.17 -14.78 -9.18
N ILE A 115 1.53 -13.49 -9.09
CA ILE A 115 2.90 -13.01 -9.31
C ILE A 115 3.88 -13.71 -8.35
N ALA A 116 3.56 -13.75 -7.06
CA ALA A 116 4.42 -14.36 -6.05
C ALA A 116 4.68 -15.85 -6.32
N ARG A 117 3.64 -16.60 -6.73
CA ARG A 117 3.76 -18.02 -7.08
C ARG A 117 4.64 -18.25 -8.31
N GLU A 118 4.56 -17.38 -9.30
CA GLU A 118 5.42 -17.47 -10.49
C GLU A 118 6.88 -17.25 -10.13
N LEU A 119 7.16 -16.24 -9.30
CA LEU A 119 8.51 -15.96 -8.80
C LEU A 119 9.08 -17.14 -7.99
N GLU A 120 8.29 -17.73 -7.09
CA GLU A 120 8.69 -18.94 -6.35
C GLU A 120 9.00 -20.11 -7.29
N GLY A 121 8.18 -20.31 -8.33
CA GLY A 121 8.39 -21.34 -9.35
C GLY A 121 9.68 -21.15 -10.14
N MET A 122 10.04 -19.90 -10.49
CA MET A 122 11.28 -19.57 -11.18
C MET A 122 12.51 -19.83 -10.31
N VAL A 123 12.49 -19.37 -9.06
CA VAL A 123 13.60 -19.57 -8.11
C VAL A 123 13.85 -21.07 -7.88
N ASN A 124 12.79 -21.87 -7.78
CA ASN A 124 12.93 -23.31 -7.62
C ASN A 124 13.54 -23.97 -8.87
N LYS A 125 13.12 -23.59 -10.09
CA LYS A 125 13.71 -24.12 -11.33
C LYS A 125 15.21 -23.82 -11.44
N GLU A 126 15.62 -22.58 -11.18
CA GLU A 126 17.05 -22.19 -11.20
C GLU A 126 17.90 -22.94 -10.17
N ARG A 127 17.27 -23.43 -9.09
CA ARG A 127 17.94 -24.19 -8.03
C ARG A 127 18.15 -25.66 -8.37
N TYR A 128 17.33 -26.23 -9.26
CA TYR A 128 17.46 -27.62 -9.71
C TYR A 128 18.25 -27.75 -11.02
N GLU A 129 18.51 -26.65 -11.73
CA GLU A 129 19.36 -26.60 -12.94
C GLU A 129 20.84 -26.27 -12.64
N LYS A 130 21.22 -26.11 -11.36
CA LYS A 130 22.59 -25.94 -10.87
C LYS A 130 23.03 -27.16 -10.06
#